data_AF-A0A0B7N063-F1
#
_entry.id   AF-A0A0B7N063-F1
#
_cell.length_a   1.000
_cell.length_b   1.000
_cell.length_c   1.000
_cell.angle_alpha   90.00
_cell.angle_beta   90.00
_cell.angle_gamma   90.00
#
_symmetry.space_group_name_H-M   'P 1'
#
loop_
_entity.id
_entity.type
_entity.pdbx_description
1 polymer ?
#
loop_
_entity_poly.entity_id
_entity_poly.type
_entity_poly.pdbx_seq_one_letter_code
_entity_poly.pdbx_strand_id
1 'polypeptide(L)'
;MSSLEEQLHMMQQQITALQEQLHNAPLTPMQSADGTATTLPLRSMGTRPHYDWSPSEGLTELMGVDTPLHITTPLSDSERKNIIECYPPIAHLDYKAPATIPSAEKMTNG
;
A
#
# COMPACT_ATOMS: atom_id res chain seq x y z
N MET A 1 -27.41 -28.85 21.97
CA MET A 1 -26.16 -28.15 22.36
C MET A 1 -24.97 -28.49 21.44
N SER A 2 -25.01 -29.56 20.64
CA SER A 2 -23.83 -30.11 19.93
C SER A 2 -23.29 -29.36 18.69
N SER A 3 -24.15 -28.64 17.93
CA SER A 3 -23.78 -28.14 16.59
C SER A 3 -22.83 -26.93 16.59
N LEU A 4 -22.91 -26.06 17.60
CA LEU A 4 -22.07 -24.87 17.67
C LEU A 4 -20.64 -25.19 18.09
N GLU A 5 -20.49 -26.15 19.01
CA GLU A 5 -19.18 -26.64 19.45
C GLU A 5 -18.48 -27.33 18.28
N GLU A 6 -19.20 -28.12 17.49
CA GLU A 6 -18.65 -28.79 16.30
C GLU A 6 -18.18 -27.78 15.23
N GLN A 7 -18.95 -26.71 15.00
CA GLN A 7 -18.54 -25.62 14.11
C GLN A 7 -17.29 -24.89 14.60
N LEU A 8 -17.17 -24.67 15.92
CA LEU A 8 -16.00 -24.01 16.51
C LEU A 8 -14.74 -24.89 16.40
N HIS A 9 -14.86 -26.20 16.59
CA HIS A 9 -13.76 -27.14 16.39
C HIS A 9 -13.31 -27.20 14.93
N MET A 10 -14.25 -27.21 13.98
CA MET A 10 -13.93 -27.19 12.55
C MET A 10 -13.21 -25.90 12.15
N MET A 11 -13.69 -24.75 12.63
CA MET A 11 -13.03 -23.46 12.39
C MET A 11 -11.61 -23.44 12.98
N GLN A 12 -11.44 -23.98 14.19
CA GLN A 12 -10.13 -24.06 14.83
C GLN A 12 -9.16 -24.96 14.06
N GLN A 13 -9.61 -26.10 13.55
CA GLN A 13 -8.80 -26.96 12.68
C GLN A 13 -8.37 -26.25 11.40
N GLN A 14 -9.28 -25.48 10.79
CA GLN A 14 -8.97 -24.68 9.59
C GLN A 14 -7.87 -23.64 9.86
N ILE A 15 -7.93 -22.96 11.01
CA ILE A 15 -6.93 -21.96 11.40
C ILE A 15 -5.58 -22.63 11.63
N THR A 16 -5.53 -23.76 12.34
CA THR A 16 -4.29 -24.49 12.60
C THR A 16 -3.62 -24.95 11.31
N ALA A 17 -4.39 -25.50 10.37
CA ALA A 17 -3.87 -25.92 9.08
C ALA A 17 -3.26 -24.74 8.28
N LEU A 18 -3.91 -23.57 8.32
CA LEU A 18 -3.41 -22.37 7.66
C LEU A 18 -2.11 -21.85 8.30
N GLN A 19 -2.01 -21.90 9.64
CA GLN A 19 -0.81 -21.50 10.37
C GLN A 19 0.37 -22.42 10.05
N GLU A 20 0.15 -23.73 9.94
CA GLU A 20 1.18 -24.70 9.57
C GLU A 20 1.67 -24.47 8.13
N GLN A 21 0.76 -24.12 7.22
CA GLN A 21 1.11 -23.79 5.83
C GLN A 21 1.97 -22.52 5.72
N LEU A 22 1.72 -21.52 6.58
CA LEU A 22 2.53 -20.30 6.64
C LEU A 22 3.88 -20.54 7.34
N HIS A 23 3.92 -21.40 8.36
CA HIS A 23 5.18 -21.77 9.03
C HIS A 23 6.12 -22.57 8.14
N ASN A 24 5.56 -23.44 7.30
CA ASN A 24 6.31 -24.26 6.36
C ASN A 24 6.59 -23.54 5.03
N ALA A 25 6.12 -22.30 4.87
CA ALA A 25 6.48 -21.48 3.73
C ALA A 25 7.98 -21.16 3.80
N PRO A 26 8.77 -21.51 2.77
CA PRO A 26 10.20 -21.23 2.79
C PRO A 26 10.42 -19.72 2.87
N LEU A 27 10.88 -19.25 4.03
CA LEU A 27 11.44 -17.92 4.24
C LEU A 27 12.84 -17.89 3.62
N THR A 28 12.95 -18.06 2.30
CA THR A 28 14.18 -17.66 1.62
C THR A 28 14.28 -16.14 1.76
N PRO A 29 15.31 -15.61 2.43
CA PRO A 29 15.58 -14.18 2.39
C PRO A 29 15.67 -13.78 0.92
N MET A 30 15.09 -12.65 0.53
CA MET A 30 15.39 -12.03 -0.77
C MET A 30 16.87 -11.63 -0.75
N GLN A 31 17.73 -12.60 -1.05
CA GLN A 31 19.14 -12.37 -1.27
C GLN A 31 19.24 -11.85 -2.69
N SER A 32 19.42 -10.54 -2.83
CA SER A 32 19.78 -9.91 -4.09
C SER A 32 21.12 -10.50 -4.52
N ALA A 33 21.09 -11.51 -5.40
CA ALA A 33 22.29 -12.04 -6.01
C ALA A 33 22.79 -11.00 -7.02
N ASP A 34 23.85 -10.29 -6.62
CA ASP A 34 24.58 -9.41 -7.49
C ASP A 34 25.28 -10.25 -8.57
N GLY A 35 25.14 -9.86 -9.83
CA GLY A 35 25.94 -10.37 -10.95
C GLY A 35 25.62 -11.77 -11.45
N THR A 36 24.66 -11.87 -12.38
CA THR A 36 24.83 -12.46 -13.73
C THR A 36 23.44 -12.56 -14.36
N ALA A 37 23.25 -11.85 -15.46
CA ALA A 37 22.04 -11.89 -16.27
C ALA A 37 21.80 -13.31 -16.81
N THR A 38 21.13 -14.14 -16.00
CA THR A 38 20.50 -15.36 -16.46
C THR A 38 19.06 -14.99 -16.76
N THR A 39 18.71 -15.03 -18.04
CA THR A 39 17.34 -14.90 -18.54
C THR A 39 16.48 -16.04 -17.98
N LEU A 40 16.05 -15.90 -16.73
CA LEU A 40 14.94 -16.69 -16.20
C LEU A 40 13.69 -16.28 -16.99
N PRO A 41 12.85 -17.24 -17.42
CA PRO A 41 11.55 -16.90 -17.99
C PRO A 41 10.83 -16.06 -16.93
N LEU A 42 10.46 -14.83 -17.28
CA LEU A 42 9.66 -13.98 -16.41
C LEU A 42 8.53 -14.85 -15.88
N ARG A 43 8.54 -15.13 -14.57
CA ARG A 43 7.49 -15.95 -13.96
C ARG A 43 6.18 -15.32 -14.40
N SER A 44 5.32 -16.07 -15.09
CA SER A 44 3.99 -15.59 -15.44
C SER A 44 3.38 -15.08 -14.15
N MET A 45 3.31 -13.76 -14.02
CA MET A 45 2.61 -13.09 -12.93
C MET A 45 1.18 -13.54 -13.17
N GLY A 46 0.76 -14.60 -12.47
CA GLY A 46 -0.57 -15.17 -12.62
C GLY A 46 -1.58 -14.03 -12.64
N THR A 47 -2.59 -14.14 -13.49
CA THR A 47 -3.64 -13.13 -13.58
C THR A 47 -4.15 -12.85 -12.18
N ARG A 48 -3.89 -11.63 -11.69
CA ARG A 48 -4.29 -11.22 -10.34
C ARG A 48 -5.79 -11.51 -10.21
N PRO A 49 -6.22 -12.34 -9.26
CA PRO A 49 -7.63 -12.59 -9.06
C PRO A 49 -8.33 -11.24 -8.87
N HIS A 50 -9.30 -10.95 -9.73
CA HIS A 50 -10.12 -9.77 -9.59
C HIS A 50 -11.21 -10.10 -8.57
N TYR A 51 -11.25 -9.32 -7.49
CA TYR A 51 -12.31 -9.42 -6.52
C TYR A 51 -13.09 -8.12 -6.56
N ASP A 52 -14.28 -8.20 -7.17
CA ASP A 52 -15.29 -7.16 -7.09
C ASP A 52 -15.91 -7.19 -5.68
N TRP A 53 -15.20 -6.63 -4.72
CA TRP A 53 -15.74 -6.45 -3.37
C TRP A 53 -16.64 -5.21 -3.34
N SER A 54 -17.85 -5.38 -2.80
CA SER A 54 -18.74 -4.28 -2.41
C SER A 54 -19.06 -4.41 -0.92
N PRO A 55 -18.97 -3.33 -0.14
CA PRO A 55 -19.33 -3.38 1.28
C PRO A 55 -20.81 -3.69 1.45
N SER A 56 -21.16 -4.41 2.53
CA SER A 56 -22.56 -4.59 2.93
C SER A 56 -23.13 -3.29 3.48
N GLU A 57 -24.46 -3.08 3.40
CA GLU A 57 -25.13 -1.85 3.85
C GLU A 57 -24.73 -1.42 5.28
N GLY A 58 -24.74 -2.35 6.23
CA GLY A 58 -24.33 -2.05 7.61
C GLY A 58 -22.84 -1.71 7.76
N LEU A 59 -21.98 -2.25 6.88
CA LEU A 59 -20.55 -1.93 6.88
C LEU A 59 -20.29 -0.60 6.20
N THR A 60 -21.02 -0.29 5.13
CA THR A 60 -21.04 1.01 4.44
C THR A 60 -21.40 2.12 5.41
N GLU A 61 -22.46 1.94 6.20
CA GLU A 61 -22.91 2.90 7.20
C GLU A 61 -21.92 3.04 8.36
N LEU A 62 -21.44 1.91 8.91
CA LEU A 62 -20.48 1.91 10.02
C LEU A 62 -19.15 2.58 9.66
N MET A 63 -18.64 2.31 8.47
CA MET A 63 -17.35 2.84 8.00
C MET A 63 -17.49 4.19 7.28
N GLY A 64 -18.72 4.68 7.08
CA GLY A 64 -19.00 5.88 6.32
C GLY A 64 -18.38 5.84 4.92
N VAL A 65 -18.42 4.69 4.24
CA VAL A 65 -17.71 4.47 2.95
C VAL A 65 -18.21 5.45 1.88
N ASP A 66 -19.50 5.79 1.91
CA ASP A 66 -20.12 6.78 1.02
C ASP A 66 -19.96 8.23 1.50
N THR A 67 -19.35 8.44 2.69
CA THR A 67 -19.04 9.77 3.18
C THR A 67 -17.79 10.27 2.47
N PRO A 68 -17.83 11.42 1.78
CA PRO A 68 -16.63 11.96 1.17
C PRO A 68 -15.57 12.22 2.24
N LEU A 69 -14.41 11.57 2.12
CA LEU A 69 -13.31 11.69 3.08
C LEU A 69 -12.74 13.13 3.15
N HIS A 70 -13.05 13.96 2.16
CA HIS A 70 -12.57 15.33 2.01
C HIS A 70 -13.75 16.32 1.94
N ILE A 71 -14.62 16.30 2.95
CA ILE A 71 -15.65 17.34 3.16
C ILE A 71 -15.10 18.64 3.78
N THR A 72 -13.81 18.68 4.11
CA THR A 72 -13.21 19.88 4.68
C THR A 72 -13.21 21.01 3.66
N THR A 73 -13.71 22.18 4.05
CA THR A 73 -13.49 23.42 3.31
C THR A 73 -12.01 23.52 2.94
N PRO A 74 -11.70 23.91 1.69
CA PRO A 74 -10.31 24.08 1.30
C PRO A 74 -9.64 25.05 2.28
N LEU A 75 -8.50 24.62 2.80
CA LEU A 75 -7.69 25.42 3.72
C LEU A 75 -7.38 26.78 3.10
N SER A 76 -7.37 27.84 3.91
CA SER A 76 -6.89 29.13 3.46
C SER A 76 -5.42 29.04 3.04
N ASP A 77 -4.97 29.94 2.17
CA ASP A 77 -3.58 29.92 1.70
C ASP A 77 -2.57 30.04 2.86
N SER A 78 -2.94 30.76 3.92
CA SER A 78 -2.14 30.86 5.15
C SER A 78 -2.00 29.53 5.88
N GLU A 79 -3.09 28.76 6.00
CA GLU A 79 -3.07 27.43 6.64
C GLU A 79 -2.31 26.42 5.80
N ARG A 80 -2.50 26.45 4.47
CA ARG A 80 -1.72 25.61 3.53
C ARG A 80 -0.23 25.90 3.64
N LYS A 81 0.15 27.17 3.66
CA LYS A 81 1.54 27.62 3.84
C LYS A 81 2.10 27.12 5.17
N ASN A 82 1.35 27.25 6.26
CA ASN A 82 1.77 26.78 7.58
C ASN A 82 2.00 25.25 7.60
N ILE A 83 1.11 24.45 7.01
CA ILE A 83 1.31 22.99 6.93
C ILE A 83 2.60 22.65 6.18
N ILE A 84 2.89 23.33 5.06
CA ILE A 84 4.09 23.06 4.26
C ILE A 84 5.36 23.50 5.00
N GLU A 85 5.37 24.71 5.56
CA GLU A 85 6.54 25.28 6.23
C GLU A 85 6.86 24.59 7.57
N CYS A 86 5.82 24.12 8.28
CA CYS A 86 5.97 23.41 9.55
C CYS A 86 5.99 21.88 9.39
N TYR A 87 5.98 21.34 8.17
CA TYR A 87 5.99 19.89 7.98
C TYR A 87 7.35 19.33 8.44
N PRO A 88 7.41 18.54 9.53
CA PRO A 88 8.68 18.23 10.19
C PRO A 88 9.74 17.59 9.28
N PRO A 89 9.39 16.73 8.30
CA PRO A 89 10.35 16.19 7.35
C PRO A 89 11.02 17.22 6.43
N ILE A 90 10.41 18.37 6.17
CA ILE A 90 10.91 19.39 5.22
C ILE A 90 11.17 20.76 5.85
N ALA A 91 10.71 21.01 7.09
CA ALA A 91 10.84 22.29 7.79
C ALA A 91 12.30 22.77 7.95
N HIS A 92 13.28 21.86 7.81
CA HIS A 92 14.71 22.14 7.87
C HIS A 92 15.48 21.52 6.69
N LEU A 93 14.79 21.22 5.58
CA LEU A 93 15.42 20.64 4.41
C LEU A 93 16.15 21.72 3.62
N ASP A 94 17.48 21.72 3.70
CA ASP A 94 18.34 22.47 2.78
C ASP A 94 18.37 21.78 1.41
N TYR A 95 17.26 21.87 0.67
CA TYR A 95 17.15 21.26 -0.65
C TYR A 95 18.26 21.78 -1.58
N LYS A 96 19.13 20.88 -2.03
CA LYS A 96 20.10 21.13 -3.11
C LYS A 96 19.60 20.40 -4.34
N ALA A 97 19.19 21.16 -5.35
CA ALA A 97 18.83 20.61 -6.64
C ALA A 97 19.99 19.74 -7.16
N PRO A 98 19.74 18.50 -7.59
CA PRO A 98 20.76 17.69 -8.24
C PRO A 98 21.31 18.44 -9.46
N ALA A 99 22.63 18.35 -9.67
CA ALA A 99 23.31 18.92 -10.85
C ALA A 99 22.88 18.29 -12.19
N THR A 100 21.93 17.34 -12.16
CA THR A 100 21.42 16.59 -13.31
C THR A 100 20.17 17.19 -13.93
N ILE A 101 19.64 18.33 -13.43
CA ILE A 101 18.65 19.08 -14.23
C ILE A 101 19.42 19.68 -15.41
N PRO A 102 19.24 19.20 -16.65
CA PRO A 102 19.71 19.97 -17.79
C PRO A 102 18.93 21.26 -17.71
N SER A 103 19.65 22.37 -17.50
CA SER A 103 19.17 23.73 -17.64
C SER A 103 17.98 23.76 -18.61
N ALA A 104 16.76 23.87 -18.06
CA ALA A 104 15.53 24.05 -18.84
C ALA A 104 15.49 25.44 -19.51
N GLU A 105 16.63 26.12 -19.54
CA GLU A 105 16.88 27.45 -20.08
C GLU A 105 17.15 27.38 -21.59
N LYS A 106 17.22 26.18 -22.20
CA LYS A 106 17.54 26.00 -23.62
C LYS A 106 16.43 25.46 -24.53
N MET A 107 15.20 25.32 -24.05
CA MET A 107 14.03 24.97 -24.90
C MET A 107 12.96 26.06 -24.98
N THR A 108 13.22 27.25 -24.44
CA THR A 108 12.39 28.45 -24.65
C THR A 108 13.23 29.55 -25.30
N ASN A 109 13.86 29.24 -26.43
CA ASN A 109 14.25 30.24 -27.41
C ASN A 109 13.38 29.99 -28.65
N GLY A 110 12.43 30.90 -28.88
CA GLY A 110 11.84 31.09 -30.20
C GLY A 110 12.80 31.82 -31.12
#